data_AF-A0A517SHV3-F1
#
_entry.id   AF-A0A517SHV3-F1
#
_cell.length_a   1.000
_cell.length_b   1.000
_cell.length_c   1.000
_cell.angle_alpha   90.00
_cell.angle_beta   90.00
_cell.angle_gamma   90.00
#
_symmetry.space_group_name_H-M   'P 1'
#
loop_
_entity.id
_entity.type
_entity.pdbx_description
1 polymer ?
#
loop_
_entity_poly.entity_id
_entity_poly.type
_entity_poly.pdbx_seq_one_letter_code
_entity_poly.pdbx_strand_id
1 'polypeptide(L)'
;MASISSDRNGTRRLQFIDKAKKRRTLYLGPVSLKTAQTIALRVEALVTASIMGTEPDRAAAEWAAQVSDDLARKLARFGLTSERKKQEVEVVTLGLFLRDWFEPRSKAKENTKVVWAQVRRNLVGFFGDARDIATITSSEAVAFRDYLIRDQDLGGESVKKRIQVARMFFKEAVAKKLIGENPFASVPMPKSGMRKRQRQEYVSSEIVDKLLPHCSRVLRLYVVLARYGGLRCPSETGSLRWEDLDWQNLRMTITSPKTEAHEGGESRQSPIFARVLDELREWRAEAPKNAVFVLDGLRTQRQAKPDWKSVRLGSSLECAIRAAGLEPWPKMFNSLRGSCETDLLAMGFQNHVVAAWLGHSVKVQESNYASVRPEDFDRAAQMTSQAAAQKTAHALPLPSRTGSSLFGRTAAHSLGFTAKSRKTRSPKKEPAVPLRNRRVSVSDAGFTDEQHQPPWGGWPLTHGPASDMWGWSSMVLP
;
A
#
# COMPACT_ATOMS: atom_id res chain seq x y z
N MET A 1 -55.65 35.81 28.77
CA MET A 1 -56.05 34.41 28.55
C MET A 1 -55.90 34.05 27.09
N ALA A 2 -55.33 32.89 26.80
CA ALA A 2 -55.14 32.32 25.49
C ALA A 2 -56.34 31.42 25.16
N SER A 3 -57.05 31.72 24.09
CA SER A 3 -58.22 30.94 23.65
C SER A 3 -57.81 29.92 22.59
N ILE A 4 -58.32 28.69 22.70
CA ILE A 4 -58.10 27.63 21.71
C ILE A 4 -59.26 27.65 20.73
N SER A 5 -58.97 27.69 19.42
CA SER A 5 -59.96 27.44 18.37
C SER A 5 -59.62 26.14 17.65
N SER A 6 -60.65 25.33 17.37
CA SER A 6 -60.53 24.10 16.58
C SER A 6 -61.20 24.32 15.23
N ASP A 7 -60.47 24.03 14.15
CA ASP A 7 -61.01 24.09 12.79
C ASP A 7 -61.64 22.74 12.39
N ARG A 8 -62.52 22.75 11.37
CA ARG A 8 -63.24 21.56 10.89
C ARG A 8 -62.32 20.42 10.42
N ASN A 9 -61.07 20.74 10.08
CA ASN A 9 -60.05 19.80 9.59
C ASN A 9 -59.22 19.17 10.73
N GLY A 10 -59.61 19.35 12.00
CA GLY A 10 -58.92 18.78 13.16
C GLY A 10 -57.66 19.54 13.60
N THR A 11 -57.30 20.61 12.89
CA THR A 11 -56.22 21.52 13.26
C THR A 11 -56.66 22.46 14.38
N ARG A 12 -55.73 22.77 15.29
CA ARG A 12 -55.97 23.66 16.42
C ARG A 12 -55.05 24.87 16.35
N ARG A 13 -55.58 26.03 16.74
CA ARG A 13 -54.85 27.30 16.85
C ARG A 13 -55.07 27.92 18.22
N LEU A 14 -54.03 28.52 18.77
CA LEU A 14 -54.06 29.25 20.03
C LEU A 14 -54.02 30.75 19.74
N GLN A 15 -54.90 31.52 20.36
CA GLN A 15 -54.90 32.97 20.23
C GLN A 15 -54.63 33.64 21.57
N PHE A 16 -53.69 34.57 21.61
CA PHE A 16 -53.32 35.31 22.83
C PHE A 16 -53.03 36.77 22.51
N ILE A 17 -52.93 37.62 23.52
CA ILE A 17 -52.58 39.05 23.38
C ILE A 17 -51.12 39.21 23.78
N ASP A 18 -50.30 39.84 22.94
CA ASP A 18 -48.88 40.08 23.20
C ASP A 18 -48.62 41.36 24.04
N LYS A 19 -47.36 41.61 24.40
CA LYS A 19 -46.91 42.84 25.09
C LYS A 19 -47.27 44.12 24.33
N ALA A 20 -47.42 44.06 23.01
CA ALA A 20 -47.84 45.18 22.17
C ALA A 20 -49.37 45.34 22.08
N LYS A 21 -50.13 44.64 22.95
CA LYS A 21 -51.61 44.62 22.98
C LYS A 21 -52.25 44.14 21.67
N LYS A 22 -51.53 43.39 20.83
CA LYS A 22 -52.04 42.83 19.59
C LYS A 22 -52.46 41.38 19.78
N ARG A 23 -53.60 41.00 19.20
CA ARG A 23 -54.06 39.60 19.16
C ARG A 23 -53.18 38.81 18.19
N ARG A 24 -52.49 37.78 18.69
CA ARG A 24 -51.64 36.88 17.93
C ARG A 24 -52.27 35.50 17.84
N THR A 25 -51.97 34.81 16.75
CA THR A 25 -52.43 33.44 16.48
C THR A 25 -51.23 32.52 16.30
N LEU A 26 -51.13 31.50 17.15
CA LEU A 26 -50.14 30.43 17.10
C LEU A 26 -50.80 29.16 16.54
N TYR A 27 -50.35 28.71 15.38
CA TYR A 27 -50.87 27.52 14.71
C TYR A 27 -50.16 26.26 15.24
N LEU A 28 -50.91 25.39 15.92
CA LEU A 28 -50.39 24.14 16.51
C LEU A 28 -50.49 22.95 15.55
N GLY A 29 -51.36 23.02 14.54
CA GLY A 29 -51.60 21.90 13.61
C GLY A 29 -52.51 20.82 14.22
N PRO A 30 -52.44 19.56 13.74
CA PRO A 30 -53.26 18.46 14.24
C PRO A 30 -52.70 17.94 15.57
N VAL A 31 -53.15 18.51 16.69
CA VAL A 31 -52.77 18.10 18.05
C VAL A 31 -54.01 17.85 18.87
N SER A 32 -54.05 16.88 19.80
CA SER A 32 -55.24 16.59 20.62
C SER A 32 -55.72 17.81 21.44
N LEU A 33 -57.00 17.87 21.83
CA LEU A 33 -57.52 18.97 22.65
C LEU A 33 -56.78 19.07 23.99
N LYS A 34 -56.51 17.93 24.62
CA LYS A 34 -55.75 17.85 25.88
C LYS A 34 -54.34 18.41 25.72
N THR A 35 -53.65 18.05 24.64
CA THR A 35 -52.31 18.59 24.32
C THR A 35 -52.37 20.10 24.06
N ALA A 36 -53.38 20.57 23.33
CA ALA A 36 -53.56 21.99 23.06
C ALA A 36 -53.82 22.81 24.35
N GLN A 37 -54.58 22.26 25.31
CA GLN A 37 -54.79 22.88 26.63
C GLN A 37 -53.49 22.98 27.43
N THR A 38 -52.68 21.93 27.45
CA THR A 38 -51.36 21.97 28.11
C THR A 38 -50.45 23.01 27.47
N ILE A 39 -50.41 23.09 26.13
CA ILE A 39 -49.62 24.10 25.42
C ILE A 39 -50.15 25.51 25.71
N ALA A 40 -51.48 25.70 25.73
CA ALA A 40 -52.10 26.98 26.05
C ALA A 40 -51.65 27.51 27.40
N LEU A 41 -51.70 26.66 28.44
CA LEU A 41 -51.28 27.02 29.80
C LEU A 41 -49.80 27.46 29.86
N ARG A 42 -48.91 26.73 29.16
CA ARG A 42 -47.48 27.07 29.10
C ARG A 42 -47.22 28.36 28.33
N VAL A 43 -47.93 28.57 27.22
CA VAL A 43 -47.82 29.82 26.45
C VAL A 43 -48.38 31.01 27.23
N GLU A 44 -49.47 30.84 27.98
CA GLU A 44 -49.99 31.89 28.87
C GLU A 44 -48.97 32.31 29.94
N ALA A 45 -48.27 31.35 30.54
CA ALA A 45 -47.21 31.64 31.51
C ALA A 45 -46.07 32.44 30.86
N LEU A 46 -45.61 32.05 29.65
CA LEU A 46 -44.59 32.78 28.89
C LEU A 46 -45.06 34.20 28.49
N VAL A 47 -46.31 34.35 28.05
CA VAL A 47 -46.90 35.64 27.69
C VAL A 47 -46.99 36.55 28.91
N THR A 48 -47.40 36.01 30.05
CA THR A 48 -47.51 36.77 31.30
C THR A 48 -46.14 37.26 31.76
N ALA A 49 -45.13 36.38 31.75
CA ALA A 49 -43.75 36.76 32.04
C ALA A 49 -43.23 37.85 31.08
N SER A 50 -43.51 37.71 29.78
CA SER A 50 -43.14 38.71 28.76
C SER A 50 -43.80 40.08 28.98
N ILE A 51 -45.09 40.11 29.35
CA ILE A 51 -45.82 41.34 29.66
C ILE A 51 -45.28 41.99 30.93
N MET A 52 -45.07 41.21 31.99
CA MET A 52 -44.60 41.70 33.29
C MET A 52 -43.10 42.04 33.31
N GLY A 53 -42.35 41.63 32.29
CA GLY A 53 -40.89 41.81 32.25
C GLY A 53 -40.15 40.95 33.28
N THR A 54 -40.76 39.86 33.74
CA THR A 54 -40.18 38.91 34.69
C THR A 54 -39.71 37.66 33.96
N GLU A 55 -38.87 36.87 34.62
CA GLU A 55 -38.53 35.54 34.10
C GLU A 55 -39.75 34.60 34.13
N PRO A 56 -39.89 33.70 33.14
CA PRO A 56 -40.95 32.70 33.14
C PRO A 56 -40.74 31.69 34.28
N ASP A 57 -41.82 31.07 34.74
CA ASP A 57 -41.74 30.02 35.77
C ASP A 57 -40.89 28.84 35.27
N ARG A 58 -40.24 28.14 36.21
CA ARG A 58 -39.32 27.03 35.90
C ARG A 58 -39.94 26.00 34.96
N ALA A 59 -41.22 25.69 35.15
CA ALA A 59 -41.91 24.69 34.35
C ALA A 59 -42.22 25.16 32.91
N ALA A 60 -42.49 26.44 32.67
CA ALA A 60 -42.61 26.96 31.30
C ALA A 60 -41.24 27.15 30.63
N ALA A 61 -40.20 27.51 31.38
CA ALA A 61 -38.83 27.61 30.88
C ALA A 61 -38.29 26.23 30.43
N GLU A 62 -38.43 25.21 31.27
CA GLU A 62 -38.03 23.82 30.94
C GLU A 62 -38.83 23.28 29.75
N TRP A 63 -40.14 23.53 29.71
CA TRP A 63 -40.97 23.16 28.56
C TRP A 63 -40.50 23.85 27.27
N ALA A 64 -40.27 25.17 27.32
CA ALA A 64 -39.78 25.95 26.18
C ALA A 64 -38.39 25.49 25.70
N ALA A 65 -37.57 24.87 26.56
CA ALA A 65 -36.31 24.25 26.17
C ALA A 65 -36.47 22.90 25.46
N GLN A 66 -37.58 22.19 25.69
CA GLN A 66 -37.82 20.83 25.16
C GLN A 66 -38.79 20.75 23.99
N VAL A 67 -39.48 21.85 23.63
CA VAL A 67 -40.37 21.86 22.46
C VAL A 67 -39.61 21.65 21.14
N SER A 68 -40.33 21.17 20.13
CA SER A 68 -39.80 21.00 18.77
C SER A 68 -39.32 22.33 18.17
N ASP A 69 -38.36 22.25 17.24
CA ASP A 69 -37.78 23.44 16.59
C ASP A 69 -38.83 24.29 15.88
N ASP A 70 -39.88 23.68 15.32
CA ASP A 70 -40.97 24.42 14.69
C ASP A 70 -41.77 25.26 15.69
N LEU A 71 -42.12 24.67 16.84
CA LEU A 71 -42.84 25.39 17.88
C LEU A 71 -41.94 26.44 18.54
N ALA A 72 -40.67 26.13 18.79
CA ALA A 72 -39.68 27.08 19.31
C ALA A 72 -39.55 28.32 18.41
N ARG A 73 -39.45 28.14 17.09
CA ARG A 73 -39.43 29.26 16.12
C ARG A 73 -40.69 30.10 16.18
N LYS A 74 -41.86 29.47 16.27
CA LYS A 74 -43.14 30.19 16.36
C LYS A 74 -43.25 30.99 17.66
N LEU A 75 -42.76 30.46 18.79
CA LEU A 75 -42.72 31.17 20.07
C LEU A 75 -41.72 32.34 20.06
N ALA A 76 -40.53 32.12 19.48
CA ALA A 76 -39.51 33.16 19.32
C ALA A 76 -40.00 34.32 18.45
N ARG A 77 -40.76 34.03 17.38
CA ARG A 77 -41.39 35.06 16.51
C ARG A 77 -42.28 36.04 17.30
N PHE A 78 -42.88 35.61 18.39
CA PHE A 78 -43.72 36.44 19.24
C PHE A 78 -42.98 37.01 20.47
N GLY A 79 -41.66 36.85 20.54
CA GLY A 79 -40.83 37.34 21.65
C GLY A 79 -41.06 36.61 22.97
N LEU A 80 -41.59 35.38 22.93
CA LEU A 80 -41.87 34.57 24.13
C LEU A 80 -40.68 33.71 24.58
N THR A 81 -39.75 33.43 23.67
CA THR A 81 -38.53 32.67 23.92
C THR A 81 -37.40 33.27 23.09
N SER A 82 -36.15 33.10 23.52
CA SER A 82 -35.00 33.44 22.68
C SER A 82 -34.99 32.60 21.41
N GLU A 83 -34.57 33.19 20.29
CA GLU A 83 -34.38 32.44 19.05
C GLU A 83 -33.30 31.38 19.25
N ARG A 84 -33.66 30.10 19.09
CA ARG A 84 -32.66 29.03 19.07
C ARG A 84 -31.85 29.22 17.79
N LYS A 85 -30.61 29.71 17.92
CA LYS A 85 -29.63 29.62 16.83
C LYS A 85 -29.55 28.14 16.46
N LYS A 86 -29.99 27.79 15.26
CA LYS A 86 -29.68 26.50 14.66
C LYS A 86 -28.16 26.37 14.81
N GLN A 87 -27.67 25.35 15.51
CA GLN A 87 -26.27 24.99 15.35
C GLN A 87 -26.12 24.71 13.86
N GLU A 88 -25.58 25.68 13.12
CA GLU A 88 -25.00 25.40 11.82
C GLU A 88 -23.91 24.38 12.13
N VAL A 89 -24.25 23.10 11.93
CA VAL A 89 -23.25 22.06 11.92
C VAL A 89 -22.34 22.46 10.79
N GLU A 90 -21.19 23.03 11.13
CA GLU A 90 -20.16 23.42 10.17
C GLU A 90 -19.79 22.16 9.40
N VAL A 91 -20.36 22.01 8.19
CA VAL A 91 -20.20 20.81 7.39
C VAL A 91 -18.77 20.81 6.88
N VAL A 92 -17.91 20.04 7.54
CA VAL A 92 -16.53 19.89 7.11
C VAL A 92 -16.50 18.93 5.93
N THR A 93 -16.24 19.47 4.75
CA THR A 93 -16.11 18.66 3.54
C THR A 93 -14.79 17.90 3.53
N LEU A 94 -14.75 16.78 2.80
CA LEU A 94 -13.58 15.95 2.61
C LEU A 94 -12.42 16.72 1.98
N GLY A 95 -12.71 17.57 1.00
CA GLY A 95 -11.72 18.43 0.35
C GLY A 95 -11.03 19.38 1.32
N LEU A 96 -11.82 20.09 2.14
CA LEU A 96 -11.32 21.01 3.16
C LEU A 96 -10.51 20.27 4.23
N PHE A 97 -11.07 19.19 4.78
CA PHE A 97 -10.40 18.36 5.77
C PHE A 97 -9.03 17.86 5.29
N LEU A 98 -8.97 17.32 4.06
CA LEU A 98 -7.72 16.81 3.52
C LEU A 98 -6.73 17.96 3.30
N ARG A 99 -7.14 19.09 2.74
CA ARG A 99 -6.26 20.26 2.56
C ARG A 99 -5.63 20.68 3.89
N ASP A 100 -6.43 20.87 4.92
CA ASP A 100 -5.99 21.30 6.25
C ASP A 100 -5.11 20.22 6.94
N TRP A 101 -5.23 18.97 6.53
CA TRP A 101 -4.34 17.89 6.95
C TRP A 101 -2.94 18.01 6.31
N PHE A 102 -2.84 18.43 5.04
CA PHE A 102 -1.56 18.51 4.33
C PHE A 102 -0.73 19.73 4.70
N GLU A 103 -1.36 20.88 4.90
CA GLU A 103 -0.70 22.17 5.11
C GLU A 103 0.40 22.18 6.20
N PRO A 104 0.17 21.65 7.41
CA PRO A 104 1.20 21.64 8.46
C PRO A 104 2.35 20.64 8.21
N ARG A 105 2.28 19.79 7.18
CA ARG A 105 3.17 18.63 6.98
C ARG A 105 4.23 18.83 5.90
N SER A 106 4.65 20.08 5.69
CA SER A 106 5.67 20.47 4.71
C SER A 106 7.04 19.77 4.93
N LYS A 107 7.38 19.39 6.17
CA LYS A 107 8.64 18.71 6.52
C LYS A 107 8.66 17.19 6.25
N ALA A 108 7.56 16.57 5.84
CA ALA A 108 7.54 15.14 5.54
C ALA A 108 8.45 14.79 4.33
N LYS A 109 9.01 13.57 4.31
CA LYS A 109 9.81 13.07 3.17
C LYS A 109 8.99 13.15 1.87
N GLU A 110 9.65 13.50 0.77
CA GLU A 110 8.99 13.76 -0.51
C GLU A 110 8.17 12.56 -1.01
N ASN A 111 8.72 11.35 -0.96
CA ASN A 111 8.00 10.14 -1.36
C ASN A 111 6.77 9.86 -0.48
N THR A 112 6.83 10.24 0.80
CA THR A 112 5.69 10.13 1.72
C THR A 112 4.56 11.06 1.29
N LYS A 113 4.88 12.31 0.91
CA LYS A 113 3.91 13.27 0.37
C LYS A 113 3.27 12.76 -0.91
N VAL A 114 4.04 12.16 -1.82
CA VAL A 114 3.51 11.55 -3.05
C VAL A 114 2.49 10.46 -2.73
N VAL A 115 2.80 9.57 -1.79
CA VAL A 115 1.87 8.50 -1.38
C VAL A 115 0.59 9.08 -0.78
N TRP A 116 0.70 10.10 0.08
CA TRP A 116 -0.46 10.77 0.66
C TRP A 116 -1.30 11.49 -0.40
N ALA A 117 -0.68 12.20 -1.34
CA ALA A 117 -1.37 12.89 -2.43
C ALA A 117 -2.14 11.92 -3.34
N GLN A 118 -1.56 10.75 -3.62
CA GLN A 118 -2.27 9.70 -4.36
C GLN A 118 -3.51 9.21 -3.60
N VAL A 119 -3.42 9.04 -2.27
CA VAL A 119 -4.57 8.63 -1.42
C VAL A 119 -5.64 9.71 -1.41
N ARG A 120 -5.25 10.99 -1.28
CA ARG A 120 -6.17 12.13 -1.40
C ARG A 120 -6.91 12.08 -2.73
N ARG A 121 -6.19 11.91 -3.85
CA ARG A 121 -6.80 11.80 -5.19
C ARG A 121 -7.80 10.65 -5.26
N ASN A 122 -7.46 9.48 -4.71
CA ASN A 122 -8.37 8.34 -4.71
C ASN A 122 -9.61 8.60 -3.85
N LEU A 123 -9.45 9.16 -2.65
CA LEU A 123 -10.57 9.49 -1.76
C LEU A 123 -11.50 10.52 -2.40
N VAL A 124 -10.96 11.61 -2.95
CA VAL A 124 -11.75 12.64 -3.65
C VAL A 124 -12.40 12.07 -4.90
N GLY A 125 -11.71 11.21 -5.66
CA GLY A 125 -12.27 10.59 -6.86
C GLY A 125 -13.43 9.63 -6.58
N PHE A 126 -13.47 8.99 -5.40
CA PHE A 126 -14.54 8.08 -5.03
C PHE A 126 -15.70 8.76 -4.29
N PHE A 127 -15.38 9.58 -3.28
CA PHE A 127 -16.40 10.22 -2.43
C PHE A 127 -16.88 11.58 -2.95
N GLY A 128 -16.06 12.25 -3.76
CA GLY A 128 -16.26 13.65 -4.13
C GLY A 128 -15.64 14.61 -3.12
N ASP A 129 -15.22 15.79 -3.61
CA ASP A 129 -14.55 16.81 -2.79
C ASP A 129 -15.48 17.46 -1.75
N ALA A 130 -16.75 17.65 -2.12
CA ALA A 130 -17.78 18.27 -1.28
C ALA A 130 -18.45 17.32 -0.29
N ARG A 131 -18.02 16.05 -0.20
CA ARG A 131 -18.63 15.05 0.69
C ARG A 131 -18.40 15.44 2.15
N ASP A 132 -19.46 15.46 2.95
CA ASP A 132 -19.35 15.61 4.41
C ASP A 132 -18.65 14.39 5.04
N ILE A 133 -17.55 14.63 5.75
CA ILE A 133 -16.76 13.57 6.38
C ILE A 133 -17.53 12.83 7.49
N ALA A 134 -18.49 13.48 8.15
CA ALA A 134 -19.29 12.88 9.21
C ALA A 134 -20.31 11.86 8.68
N THR A 135 -20.64 11.93 7.39
CA THR A 135 -21.59 11.03 6.73
C THR A 135 -20.95 9.78 6.14
N ILE A 136 -19.62 9.68 6.14
CA ILE A 136 -18.90 8.54 5.57
C ILE A 136 -19.00 7.34 6.51
N THR A 137 -19.59 6.27 6.01
CA THR A 137 -19.84 5.05 6.76
C THR A 137 -18.75 3.99 6.59
N SER A 138 -18.70 3.03 7.52
CA SER A 138 -17.79 1.88 7.42
C SER A 138 -18.07 1.01 6.18
N SER A 139 -19.32 0.91 5.72
CA SER A 139 -19.67 0.17 4.50
C SER A 139 -19.14 0.86 3.24
N GLU A 140 -19.25 2.18 3.15
CA GLU A 140 -18.67 2.95 2.04
C GLU A 140 -17.12 2.89 2.05
N ALA A 141 -16.48 2.80 3.22
CA ALA A 141 -15.04 2.59 3.30
C ALA A 141 -14.60 1.20 2.76
N VAL A 142 -15.45 0.18 2.89
CA VAL A 142 -15.26 -1.12 2.22
C VAL A 142 -15.48 -0.99 0.72
N ALA A 143 -16.51 -0.25 0.28
CA ALA A 143 -16.73 0.03 -1.14
C ALA A 143 -15.55 0.79 -1.77
N PHE A 144 -14.93 1.72 -1.04
CA PHE A 144 -13.72 2.41 -1.47
C PHE A 144 -12.55 1.44 -1.70
N ARG A 145 -12.35 0.44 -0.84
CA ARG A 145 -11.34 -0.61 -1.08
C ARG A 145 -11.64 -1.33 -2.40
N ASP A 146 -12.90 -1.68 -2.65
CA ASP A 146 -13.27 -2.44 -3.84
C ASP A 146 -13.10 -1.59 -5.11
N TYR A 147 -13.38 -0.29 -5.03
CA TYR A 147 -13.05 0.69 -6.06
C TYR A 147 -11.55 0.76 -6.35
N LEU A 148 -10.69 0.74 -5.32
CA LEU A 148 -9.24 0.71 -5.51
C LEU A 148 -8.77 -0.56 -6.24
N ILE A 149 -9.47 -1.68 -6.06
CA ILE A 149 -9.13 -2.96 -6.69
C ILE A 149 -9.65 -3.03 -8.13
N ARG A 150 -10.91 -2.65 -8.35
CA ARG A 150 -11.62 -2.87 -9.61
C ARG A 150 -11.38 -1.73 -10.59
N ASP A 151 -11.61 -0.50 -10.15
CA ASP A 151 -11.61 0.68 -11.01
C ASP A 151 -10.23 1.32 -11.15
N GLN A 152 -9.43 1.30 -10.06
CA GLN A 152 -8.06 1.79 -10.07
C GLN A 152 -7.02 0.70 -10.40
N ASP A 153 -7.48 -0.55 -10.54
CA ASP A 153 -6.67 -1.71 -10.92
C ASP A 153 -5.39 -1.90 -10.07
N LEU A 154 -5.46 -1.56 -8.78
CA LEU A 154 -4.30 -1.56 -7.90
C LEU A 154 -4.00 -2.97 -7.34
N GLY A 155 -2.71 -3.30 -7.26
CA GLY A 155 -2.27 -4.53 -6.58
C GLY A 155 -2.52 -4.49 -5.07
N GLY A 156 -2.69 -5.67 -4.45
CA GLY A 156 -3.09 -5.79 -3.04
C GLY A 156 -2.21 -5.03 -2.03
N GLU A 157 -0.89 -4.98 -2.24
CA GLU A 157 -0.01 -4.21 -1.34
C GLU A 157 -0.22 -2.69 -1.49
N SER A 158 -0.47 -2.21 -2.72
CA SER A 158 -0.81 -0.81 -2.97
C SER A 158 -2.13 -0.45 -2.30
N VAL A 159 -3.16 -1.29 -2.45
CA VAL A 159 -4.47 -1.10 -1.80
C VAL A 159 -4.32 -1.08 -0.28
N LYS A 160 -3.56 -2.02 0.30
CA LYS A 160 -3.25 -2.04 1.73
C LYS A 160 -2.60 -0.74 2.18
N LYS A 161 -1.63 -0.23 1.41
CA LYS A 161 -0.98 1.05 1.72
C LYS A 161 -1.95 2.23 1.63
N ARG A 162 -2.86 2.24 0.65
CA ARG A 162 -3.90 3.28 0.53
C ARG A 162 -4.83 3.30 1.75
N ILE A 163 -5.31 2.12 2.17
CA ILE A 163 -6.20 2.00 3.35
C ILE A 163 -5.47 2.42 4.63
N GLN A 164 -4.20 2.03 4.80
CA GLN A 164 -3.41 2.47 5.96
C GLN A 164 -3.30 4.00 6.07
N VAL A 165 -3.12 4.68 4.93
CA VAL A 165 -3.07 6.15 4.90
C VAL A 165 -4.47 6.76 5.12
N ALA A 166 -5.51 6.21 4.53
CA ALA A 166 -6.89 6.66 4.78
C ALA A 166 -7.25 6.53 6.27
N ARG A 167 -6.91 5.40 6.91
CA ARG A 167 -7.06 5.22 8.36
C ARG A 167 -6.33 6.31 9.15
N MET A 168 -5.12 6.67 8.75
CA MET A 168 -4.34 7.73 9.40
C MET A 168 -5.04 9.09 9.29
N PHE A 169 -5.57 9.45 8.11
CA PHE A 169 -6.32 10.69 7.93
C PHE A 169 -7.55 10.72 8.87
N PHE A 170 -8.41 9.71 8.78
CA PHE A 170 -9.64 9.68 9.58
C PHE A 170 -9.40 9.48 11.09
N LYS A 171 -8.25 8.93 11.49
CA LYS A 171 -7.83 8.91 12.91
C LYS A 171 -7.62 10.33 13.44
N GLU A 172 -7.09 11.24 12.62
CA GLU A 172 -6.92 12.64 12.99
C GLU A 172 -8.24 13.40 12.98
N ALA A 173 -9.17 13.07 12.08
CA ALA A 173 -10.53 13.62 12.11
C ALA A 173 -11.25 13.29 13.43
N VAL A 174 -11.11 12.05 13.92
CA VAL A 174 -11.61 11.65 15.25
C VAL A 174 -10.90 12.44 16.37
N ALA A 175 -9.58 12.58 16.30
CA ALA A 175 -8.82 13.33 17.31
C ALA A 175 -9.22 14.82 17.37
N LYS A 176 -9.59 15.41 16.23
CA LYS A 176 -10.14 16.77 16.12
C LYS A 176 -11.63 16.86 16.46
N LYS A 177 -12.27 15.74 16.85
CA LYS A 177 -13.71 15.62 17.15
C LYS A 177 -14.63 16.02 15.98
N LEU A 178 -14.14 15.92 14.74
CA LEU A 178 -14.93 16.20 13.55
C LEU A 178 -15.89 15.05 13.22
N ILE A 179 -15.53 13.83 13.62
CA ILE A 179 -16.33 12.62 13.46
C ILE A 179 -16.27 11.78 14.74
N GLY A 180 -17.33 11.01 15.01
CA GLY A 180 -17.42 10.17 16.20
C GLY A 180 -16.57 8.90 16.13
N GLU A 181 -16.41 8.32 14.94
CA GLU A 181 -15.65 7.09 14.72
C GLU A 181 -14.89 7.12 13.38
N ASN A 182 -13.87 6.27 13.25
CA ASN A 182 -13.09 6.19 12.02
C ASN A 182 -13.69 5.13 11.08
N PRO A 183 -14.26 5.51 9.92
CA PRO A 183 -14.92 4.58 9.00
C PRO A 183 -13.94 3.56 8.39
N PHE A 184 -12.64 3.85 8.37
CA PHE A 184 -11.62 2.95 7.83
C PHE A 184 -11.06 1.96 8.86
N ALA A 185 -11.40 2.07 10.14
CA ALA A 185 -10.76 1.31 11.22
C ALA A 185 -10.79 -0.21 10.99
N SER A 186 -11.94 -0.73 10.57
CA SER A 186 -12.20 -2.17 10.43
C SER A 186 -12.22 -2.67 8.99
N VAL A 187 -11.84 -1.83 8.01
CA VAL A 187 -11.84 -2.23 6.59
C VAL A 187 -10.93 -3.46 6.39
N PRO A 188 -11.43 -4.59 5.89
CA PRO A 188 -10.62 -5.78 5.71
C PRO A 188 -9.50 -5.53 4.70
N MET A 189 -8.28 -5.86 5.10
CA MET A 189 -7.11 -5.71 4.23
C MET A 189 -7.15 -6.78 3.14
N PRO A 190 -6.78 -6.43 1.89
CA PRO A 190 -6.67 -7.41 0.83
C PRO A 190 -5.67 -8.51 1.22
N LYS A 191 -6.01 -9.77 0.89
CA LYS A 191 -5.11 -10.91 1.10
C LYS A 191 -3.84 -10.72 0.26
N SER A 192 -2.69 -11.10 0.82
CA SER A 192 -1.42 -11.12 0.09
C SER A 192 -1.56 -12.00 -1.15
N GLY A 193 -1.24 -11.48 -2.34
CA GLY A 193 -1.25 -12.26 -3.59
C GLY A 193 -2.50 -12.13 -4.48
N MET A 194 -3.37 -11.12 -4.30
CA MET A 194 -4.51 -10.85 -5.22
C MET A 194 -4.11 -10.67 -6.70
N ARG A 195 -2.84 -10.39 -6.98
CA ARG A 195 -2.24 -10.48 -8.32
C ARG A 195 -1.10 -11.50 -8.28
N LYS A 196 -0.92 -12.27 -9.37
CA LYS A 196 0.23 -13.18 -9.53
C LYS A 196 1.50 -12.37 -9.33
N ARG A 197 2.19 -12.57 -8.20
CA ARG A 197 3.46 -11.90 -7.92
C ARG A 197 4.40 -12.28 -9.06
N GLN A 198 4.80 -11.29 -9.85
CA GLN A 198 5.97 -11.44 -10.70
C GLN A 198 7.14 -11.80 -9.77
N ARG A 199 7.64 -13.02 -9.92
CA ARG A 199 8.78 -13.52 -9.15
C ARG A 199 10.04 -12.94 -9.74
N GLN A 200 11.06 -12.81 -8.90
CA GLN A 200 12.39 -12.51 -9.43
C GLN A 200 12.86 -13.75 -10.18
N GLU A 201 13.45 -13.54 -11.34
CA GLU A 201 14.18 -14.54 -12.10
C GLU A 201 15.68 -14.43 -11.82
N TYR A 202 16.36 -15.58 -11.83
CA TYR A 202 17.80 -15.65 -11.76
C TYR A 202 18.39 -15.27 -13.13
N VAL A 203 19.31 -14.32 -13.13
CA VAL A 203 19.99 -13.79 -14.32
C VAL A 203 21.44 -14.26 -14.25
N SER A 204 21.83 -15.17 -15.14
CA SER A 204 23.18 -15.74 -15.13
C SER A 204 24.25 -14.76 -15.63
N SER A 205 25.53 -15.07 -15.41
CA SER A 205 26.66 -14.30 -15.95
C SER A 205 26.60 -14.18 -17.48
N GLU A 206 26.23 -15.27 -18.15
CA GLU A 206 26.23 -15.34 -19.62
C GLU A 206 25.16 -14.42 -20.22
N ILE A 207 24.00 -14.32 -19.56
CA ILE A 207 22.94 -13.37 -19.95
C ILE A 207 23.45 -11.94 -19.82
N VAL A 208 24.12 -11.62 -18.71
CA VAL A 208 24.65 -10.27 -18.48
C VAL A 208 25.76 -9.95 -19.46
N ASP A 209 26.69 -10.86 -19.73
CA ASP A 209 27.77 -10.65 -20.70
C ASP A 209 27.25 -10.40 -22.12
N LYS A 210 26.13 -11.03 -22.52
CA LYS A 210 25.42 -10.72 -23.77
C LYS A 210 24.74 -9.35 -23.73
N LEU A 211 24.24 -8.92 -22.58
CA LEU A 211 23.54 -7.63 -22.40
C LEU A 211 24.48 -6.42 -22.38
N LEU A 212 25.64 -6.53 -21.71
CA LEU A 212 26.50 -5.37 -21.44
C LEU A 212 26.97 -4.60 -22.69
N PRO A 213 27.24 -5.24 -23.86
CA PRO A 213 27.58 -4.53 -25.09
C PRO A 213 26.48 -3.62 -25.63
N HIS A 214 25.22 -3.89 -25.31
CA HIS A 214 24.06 -3.10 -25.76
C HIS A 214 23.69 -1.98 -24.77
N CYS A 215 24.39 -1.90 -23.64
CA CYS A 215 24.17 -0.89 -22.62
C CYS A 215 25.02 0.36 -22.90
N SER A 216 24.46 1.56 -22.67
CA SER A 216 25.30 2.76 -22.54
C SER A 216 26.27 2.59 -21.36
N ARG A 217 27.41 3.30 -21.36
CA ARG A 217 28.43 3.19 -20.30
C ARG A 217 27.85 3.33 -18.90
N VAL A 218 26.93 4.28 -18.71
CA VAL A 218 26.30 4.50 -17.40
C VAL A 218 25.33 3.37 -17.05
N LEU A 219 24.50 2.90 -18.01
CA LEU A 219 23.59 1.78 -17.78
C LEU A 219 24.37 0.49 -17.44
N ARG A 220 25.50 0.25 -18.11
CA ARG A 220 26.41 -0.87 -17.82
C ARG A 220 26.83 -0.87 -16.35
N LEU A 221 27.25 0.27 -15.81
CA LEU A 221 27.60 0.37 -14.39
C LEU A 221 26.41 0.11 -13.46
N TYR A 222 25.20 0.59 -13.79
CA TYR A 222 24.00 0.25 -13.03
C TYR A 222 23.74 -1.25 -13.00
N VAL A 223 23.88 -1.93 -14.15
CA VAL A 223 23.69 -3.38 -14.27
C VAL A 223 24.74 -4.13 -13.46
N VAL A 224 26.02 -3.77 -13.60
CA VAL A 224 27.14 -4.42 -12.89
C VAL A 224 27.02 -4.23 -11.37
N LEU A 225 26.78 -3.01 -10.90
CA LEU A 225 26.63 -2.71 -9.48
C LEU A 225 25.41 -3.41 -8.87
N ALA A 226 24.32 -3.57 -9.63
CA ALA A 226 23.15 -4.32 -9.18
C ALA A 226 23.40 -5.84 -9.17
N ARG A 227 24.00 -6.39 -10.24
CA ARG A 227 24.17 -7.84 -10.44
C ARG A 227 25.29 -8.47 -9.65
N TYR A 228 26.42 -7.77 -9.54
CA TYR A 228 27.64 -8.29 -8.93
C TYR A 228 27.95 -7.58 -7.62
N GLY A 229 27.57 -6.30 -7.49
CA GLY A 229 27.68 -5.56 -6.23
C GLY A 229 26.48 -5.74 -5.30
N GLY A 230 25.34 -6.22 -5.85
CA GLY A 230 24.12 -6.39 -5.09
C GLY A 230 23.48 -5.09 -4.63
N LEU A 231 23.79 -3.93 -5.22
CA LEU A 231 23.22 -2.65 -4.80
C LEU A 231 21.75 -2.50 -5.23
N ARG A 232 20.97 -1.75 -4.44
CA ARG A 232 19.62 -1.33 -4.83
C ARG A 232 19.69 -0.24 -5.89
N CYS A 233 19.01 -0.48 -6.99
CA CYS A 233 18.86 0.47 -8.08
C CYS A 233 17.49 1.18 -7.98
N PRO A 234 17.42 2.51 -8.15
CA PRO A 234 18.52 3.44 -8.43
C PRO A 234 19.15 4.06 -7.17
N SER A 235 18.56 3.85 -5.99
CA SER A 235 18.82 4.70 -4.83
C SER A 235 20.23 4.58 -4.26
N GLU A 236 20.79 3.37 -4.22
CA GLU A 236 22.12 3.13 -3.67
C GLU A 236 23.17 3.31 -4.77
N THR A 237 22.93 2.70 -5.94
CA THR A 237 23.82 2.84 -7.10
C THR A 237 24.02 4.31 -7.50
N GLY A 238 22.95 5.09 -7.56
CA GLY A 238 23.00 6.51 -7.94
C GLY A 238 23.50 7.46 -6.85
N SER A 239 23.63 7.00 -5.61
CA SER A 239 24.16 7.79 -4.49
C SER A 239 25.62 7.48 -4.16
N LEU A 240 26.18 6.39 -4.70
CA LEU A 240 27.55 5.96 -4.47
C LEU A 240 28.56 7.00 -4.96
N ARG A 241 29.47 7.41 -4.07
CA ARG A 241 30.53 8.37 -4.36
C ARG A 241 31.87 7.68 -4.55
N TRP A 242 32.80 8.36 -5.20
CA TRP A 242 34.17 7.83 -5.33
C TRP A 242 34.89 7.76 -3.98
N GLU A 243 34.56 8.67 -3.04
CA GLU A 243 35.09 8.66 -1.67
C GLU A 243 34.58 7.48 -0.82
N ASP A 244 33.46 6.88 -1.20
CA ASP A 244 32.89 5.71 -0.51
C ASP A 244 33.64 4.40 -0.83
N LEU A 245 34.58 4.43 -1.78
CA LEU A 245 35.34 3.27 -2.26
C LEU A 245 36.72 3.21 -1.62
N ASP A 246 36.93 2.21 -0.76
CA ASP A 246 38.24 1.85 -0.23
C ASP A 246 38.94 0.87 -1.18
N TRP A 247 39.82 1.41 -2.01
CA TRP A 247 40.61 0.66 -2.98
C TRP A 247 41.70 -0.22 -2.36
N GLN A 248 42.13 0.08 -1.13
CA GLN A 248 43.17 -0.68 -0.44
C GLN A 248 42.58 -1.95 0.17
N ASN A 249 41.44 -1.83 0.84
CA ASN A 249 40.77 -2.94 1.52
C ASN A 249 39.68 -3.61 0.68
N LEU A 250 39.43 -3.11 -0.54
CA LEU A 250 38.38 -3.58 -1.45
C LEU A 250 36.99 -3.58 -0.80
N ARG A 251 36.65 -2.46 -0.16
CA ARG A 251 35.34 -2.26 0.50
C ARG A 251 34.65 -1.02 -0.04
N MET A 252 33.34 -1.07 -0.13
CA MET A 252 32.50 0.09 -0.44
C MET A 252 31.51 0.36 0.69
N THR A 253 31.36 1.63 1.03
CA THR A 253 30.37 2.11 1.99
C THR A 253 29.12 2.54 1.24
N ILE A 254 28.02 1.81 1.44
CA ILE A 254 26.75 2.05 0.74
C ILE A 254 25.79 2.75 1.69
N THR A 255 25.58 4.05 1.48
CA THR A 255 24.53 4.80 2.16
C THR A 255 23.15 4.41 1.63
N SER A 256 22.20 4.24 2.56
CA SER A 256 20.85 3.76 2.25
C SER A 256 19.81 4.80 2.67
N PRO A 257 19.44 5.76 1.79
CA PRO A 257 18.51 6.85 2.12
C PRO A 257 17.13 6.40 2.65
N LYS A 258 16.76 5.16 2.32
CA LYS A 258 15.48 4.56 2.70
C LYS A 258 15.48 4.08 4.16
N THR A 259 16.64 3.77 4.73
CA THR A 259 16.80 3.15 6.05
C THR A 259 17.55 4.03 7.05
N GLU A 260 17.93 5.26 6.68
CA GLU A 260 18.49 6.29 7.59
C GLU A 260 17.69 6.51 8.88
N ALA A 261 16.39 6.23 8.90
CA ALA A 261 15.54 6.39 10.09
C ALA A 261 15.59 5.19 11.05
N HIS A 262 16.32 4.13 10.72
CA HIS A 262 16.51 2.96 11.56
C HIS A 262 17.95 2.98 12.12
N GLU A 263 18.08 2.81 13.44
CA GLU A 263 19.37 2.75 14.13
C GLU A 263 20.25 1.64 13.51
N GLY A 264 21.45 2.00 13.05
CA GLY A 264 22.36 1.09 12.33
C GLY A 264 21.97 0.77 10.87
N GLY A 265 20.93 1.39 10.32
CA GLY A 265 20.43 1.17 8.94
C GLY A 265 20.83 2.25 7.93
N GLU A 266 21.59 3.26 8.35
CA GLU A 266 21.97 4.42 7.54
C GLU A 266 23.00 4.11 6.44
N SER A 267 23.89 3.17 6.71
CA SER A 267 24.91 2.72 5.79
C SER A 267 25.28 1.26 6.04
N ARG A 268 25.92 0.62 5.06
CA ARG A 268 26.51 -0.71 5.22
C ARG A 268 27.82 -0.82 4.46
N GLN A 269 28.70 -1.71 4.91
CA GLN A 269 29.88 -2.07 4.14
C GLN A 269 29.61 -3.31 3.30
N SER A 270 30.05 -3.27 2.05
CA SER A 270 30.04 -4.41 1.13
C SER A 270 31.42 -4.56 0.48
N PRO A 271 31.89 -5.79 0.20
CA PRO A 271 33.10 -5.99 -0.59
C PRO A 271 32.95 -5.41 -2.00
N ILE A 272 34.04 -4.90 -2.57
CA ILE A 272 34.15 -4.62 -4.00
C ILE A 272 34.52 -5.93 -4.69
N PHE A 273 33.52 -6.64 -5.20
CA PHE A 273 33.72 -7.92 -5.91
C PHE A 273 34.48 -7.72 -7.22
N ALA A 274 35.21 -8.75 -7.68
CA ALA A 274 36.13 -8.68 -8.81
C ALA A 274 35.52 -8.01 -10.07
N ARG A 275 34.36 -8.49 -10.53
CA ARG A 275 33.67 -7.94 -11.71
C ARG A 275 33.25 -6.47 -11.53
N VAL A 276 32.96 -6.04 -10.31
CA VAL A 276 32.65 -4.64 -9.99
C VAL A 276 33.93 -3.81 -9.97
N LEU A 277 35.02 -4.35 -9.41
CA LEU A 277 36.31 -3.67 -9.32
C LEU A 277 36.86 -3.33 -10.71
N ASP A 278 36.83 -4.29 -11.64
CA ASP A 278 37.33 -4.10 -13.00
C ASP A 278 36.59 -2.97 -13.71
N GLU A 279 35.25 -2.99 -13.64
CA GLU A 279 34.39 -1.95 -14.23
C GLU A 279 34.59 -0.58 -13.59
N LEU A 280 34.77 -0.52 -12.26
CA LEU A 280 35.04 0.73 -11.55
C LEU A 280 36.42 1.30 -11.91
N ARG A 281 37.44 0.46 -12.13
CA ARG A 281 38.77 0.89 -12.53
C ARG A 281 38.76 1.49 -13.94
N GLU A 282 38.17 0.78 -14.89
CA GLU A 282 38.01 1.29 -16.26
C GLU A 282 37.22 2.60 -16.26
N TRP A 283 36.10 2.65 -15.53
CA TRP A 283 35.29 3.86 -15.47
C TRP A 283 36.01 5.01 -14.77
N ARG A 284 36.82 4.74 -13.74
CA ARG A 284 37.59 5.79 -13.06
C ARG A 284 38.61 6.46 -13.99
N ALA A 285 39.13 5.74 -14.98
CA ALA A 285 40.03 6.29 -15.99
C ALA A 285 39.29 7.20 -16.99
N GLU A 286 38.03 6.89 -17.30
CA GLU A 286 37.19 7.64 -18.25
C GLU A 286 36.42 8.81 -17.61
N ALA A 287 36.09 8.71 -16.32
CA ALA A 287 35.23 9.66 -15.64
C ALA A 287 35.89 11.05 -15.45
N PRO A 288 35.12 12.15 -15.44
CA PRO A 288 35.65 13.47 -15.13
C PRO A 288 36.40 13.48 -13.79
N LYS A 289 37.58 14.12 -13.72
CA LYS A 289 38.41 14.14 -12.51
C LYS A 289 37.70 14.74 -11.29
N ASN A 290 36.77 15.66 -11.52
CA ASN A 290 35.96 16.32 -10.50
C ASN A 290 34.61 15.62 -10.23
N ALA A 291 34.34 14.46 -10.84
CA ALA A 291 33.13 13.70 -10.56
C ALA A 291 33.13 13.26 -9.09
N VAL A 292 32.10 13.66 -8.35
CA VAL A 292 31.90 13.27 -6.95
C VAL A 292 31.24 11.89 -6.88
N PHE A 293 30.24 11.66 -7.73
CA PHE A 293 29.49 10.41 -7.79
C PHE A 293 30.09 9.45 -8.82
N VAL A 294 29.98 8.14 -8.54
CA VAL A 294 30.37 7.10 -9.49
C VAL A 294 29.50 7.18 -10.76
N LEU A 295 28.20 7.46 -10.63
CA LEU A 295 27.24 7.50 -11.75
C LEU A 295 26.87 8.92 -12.19
N ASP A 296 27.86 9.81 -12.32
CA ASP A 296 27.64 11.23 -12.62
C ASP A 296 27.00 11.49 -13.99
N GLY A 297 27.23 10.62 -14.99
CA GLY A 297 26.76 10.78 -16.37
C GLY A 297 25.24 10.75 -16.59
N LEU A 298 24.46 10.12 -15.69
CA LEU A 298 22.98 10.17 -15.74
C LEU A 298 22.38 11.27 -14.87
N ARG A 299 23.17 11.84 -13.96
CA ARG A 299 22.80 12.99 -13.12
C ARG A 299 22.88 14.28 -13.95
N THR A 300 23.88 14.40 -14.81
CA THR A 300 24.24 15.65 -15.50
C THR A 300 23.47 15.96 -16.79
N GLN A 301 22.90 14.97 -17.50
CA GLN A 301 22.56 15.21 -18.92
C GLN A 301 21.22 15.91 -19.22
N ARG A 302 20.27 16.09 -18.27
CA ARG A 302 18.95 16.66 -18.61
C ARG A 302 18.23 17.54 -17.56
N GLN A 303 18.81 17.86 -16.40
CA GLN A 303 18.03 18.51 -15.31
C GLN A 303 18.79 19.56 -14.51
N ALA A 304 18.05 20.61 -14.09
CA ALA A 304 18.55 21.70 -13.24
C ALA A 304 18.94 21.27 -11.81
N LYS A 305 18.51 20.08 -11.36
CA LYS A 305 18.92 19.45 -10.08
C LYS A 305 19.19 17.95 -10.31
N PRO A 306 20.44 17.55 -10.54
CA PRO A 306 20.85 16.17 -10.80
C PRO A 306 20.49 15.19 -9.66
N ASP A 307 19.37 14.45 -9.76
CA ASP A 307 18.95 13.42 -8.79
C ASP A 307 18.67 12.08 -9.50
N TRP A 308 19.02 10.97 -8.86
CA TRP A 308 18.82 9.61 -9.40
C TRP A 308 17.34 9.23 -9.53
N LYS A 309 16.44 9.99 -8.89
CA LYS A 309 15.00 9.73 -8.83
C LYS A 309 14.27 9.87 -10.17
N SER A 310 14.86 10.55 -11.15
CA SER A 310 14.21 10.90 -12.41
C SER A 310 14.77 10.15 -13.63
N VAL A 311 15.61 9.13 -13.41
CA VAL A 311 16.23 8.35 -14.49
C VAL A 311 15.28 7.24 -14.99
N ARG A 312 15.06 7.16 -16.30
CA ARG A 312 14.25 6.12 -16.96
C ARG A 312 14.99 4.78 -17.10
N LEU A 313 15.62 4.30 -16.02
CA LEU A 313 16.48 3.11 -16.04
C LEU A 313 15.74 1.84 -16.48
N GLY A 314 14.48 1.68 -16.08
CA GLY A 314 13.68 0.51 -16.46
C GLY A 314 13.54 0.40 -17.98
N SER A 315 13.09 1.47 -18.63
CA SER A 315 12.93 1.50 -20.09
C SER A 315 14.28 1.38 -20.84
N SER A 316 15.34 1.99 -20.32
CA SER A 316 16.68 1.86 -20.92
C SER A 316 17.21 0.42 -20.83
N LEU A 317 17.02 -0.25 -19.70
CA LEU A 317 17.41 -1.64 -19.52
C LEU A 317 16.56 -2.57 -20.42
N GLU A 318 15.26 -2.35 -20.48
CA GLU A 318 14.36 -3.11 -21.36
C GLU A 318 14.74 -2.98 -22.84
N CYS A 319 15.11 -1.78 -23.27
CA CYS A 319 15.61 -1.54 -24.63
C CYS A 319 16.92 -2.29 -24.89
N ALA A 320 17.87 -2.25 -23.96
CA ALA A 320 19.14 -2.97 -24.08
C ALA A 320 18.95 -4.50 -24.10
N ILE A 321 18.04 -5.03 -23.28
CA ILE A 321 17.70 -6.46 -23.25
C ILE A 321 17.13 -6.90 -24.60
N ARG A 322 16.17 -6.15 -25.16
CA ARG A 322 15.62 -6.45 -26.49
C ARG A 322 16.66 -6.33 -27.60
N ALA A 323 17.54 -5.33 -27.52
CA ALA A 323 18.63 -5.15 -28.49
C ALA A 323 19.64 -6.30 -28.45
N ALA A 324 19.80 -6.96 -27.31
CA ALA A 324 20.61 -8.17 -27.15
C ALA A 324 19.89 -9.46 -27.60
N GLY A 325 18.67 -9.37 -28.11
CA GLY A 325 17.86 -10.53 -28.51
C GLY A 325 17.37 -11.38 -27.34
N LEU A 326 17.29 -10.80 -26.14
CA LEU A 326 16.84 -11.45 -24.92
C LEU A 326 15.41 -11.02 -24.57
N GLU A 327 14.68 -11.88 -23.87
CA GLU A 327 13.36 -11.55 -23.34
C GLU A 327 13.46 -10.76 -22.03
N PRO A 328 12.76 -9.61 -21.88
CA PRO A 328 12.73 -8.87 -20.63
C PRO A 328 12.14 -9.69 -19.47
N TRP A 329 12.91 -9.83 -18.40
CA TRP A 329 12.47 -10.51 -17.20
C TRP A 329 11.74 -9.57 -16.21
N PRO A 330 10.83 -10.09 -15.39
CA PRO A 330 10.15 -9.32 -14.36
C PRO A 330 11.11 -8.69 -13.34
N LYS A 331 10.74 -7.51 -12.83
CA LYS A 331 11.49 -6.79 -11.78
C LYS A 331 12.99 -6.68 -12.06
N MET A 332 13.34 -6.26 -13.28
CA MET A 332 14.68 -6.37 -13.86
C MET A 332 15.85 -6.14 -12.89
N PHE A 333 15.95 -4.97 -12.25
CA PHE A 333 17.03 -4.66 -11.32
C PHE A 333 16.97 -5.42 -9.99
N ASN A 334 15.77 -5.75 -9.49
CA ASN A 334 15.64 -6.59 -8.30
C ASN A 334 16.09 -8.02 -8.59
N SER A 335 15.83 -8.52 -9.80
CA SER A 335 16.31 -9.83 -10.27
C SER A 335 17.83 -9.87 -10.36
N LEU A 336 18.47 -8.84 -10.91
CA LEU A 336 19.94 -8.72 -10.93
C LEU A 336 20.50 -8.81 -9.50
N ARG A 337 19.93 -8.04 -8.57
CA ARG A 337 20.33 -8.07 -7.16
C ARG A 337 20.05 -9.42 -6.48
N GLY A 338 18.90 -10.05 -6.74
CA GLY A 338 18.58 -11.38 -6.21
C GLY A 338 19.55 -12.45 -6.75
N SER A 339 20.03 -12.29 -7.98
CA SER A 339 21.03 -13.19 -8.57
C SER A 339 22.40 -13.03 -7.91
N CYS A 340 22.79 -11.81 -7.52
CA CYS A 340 23.97 -11.57 -6.68
C CYS A 340 23.89 -12.35 -5.36
N GLU A 341 22.75 -12.26 -4.68
CA GLU A 341 22.51 -12.96 -3.42
C GLU A 341 22.64 -14.48 -3.60
N THR A 342 21.98 -15.03 -4.62
CA THR A 342 22.09 -16.45 -4.97
C THR A 342 23.53 -16.87 -5.19
N ASP A 343 24.33 -16.10 -5.92
CA ASP A 343 25.73 -16.44 -6.20
C ASP A 343 26.60 -16.43 -4.94
N LEU A 344 26.44 -15.44 -4.07
CA LEU A 344 27.20 -15.36 -2.82
C LEU A 344 26.88 -16.55 -1.92
N LEU A 345 25.62 -16.96 -1.85
CA LEU A 345 25.23 -18.16 -1.12
C LEU A 345 25.80 -19.43 -1.77
N ALA A 346 25.77 -19.53 -3.10
CA ALA A 346 26.34 -20.65 -3.84
C ALA A 346 27.88 -20.74 -3.72
N MET A 347 28.56 -19.63 -3.46
CA MET A 347 30.00 -19.58 -3.13
C MET A 347 30.31 -20.07 -1.71
N GLY A 348 29.29 -20.30 -0.87
CA GLY A 348 29.45 -20.84 0.49
C GLY A 348 29.48 -19.78 1.59
N PHE A 349 29.17 -18.51 1.30
CA PHE A 349 29.04 -17.49 2.34
C PHE A 349 27.79 -17.73 3.19
N GLN A 350 27.91 -17.49 4.50
CA GLN A 350 26.80 -17.68 5.43
C GLN A 350 25.69 -16.64 5.23
N ASN A 351 24.43 -17.04 5.41
CA ASN A 351 23.25 -16.19 5.18
C ASN A 351 23.35 -14.82 5.86
N HIS A 352 23.75 -14.78 7.12
CA HIS A 352 23.83 -13.53 7.88
C HIS A 352 24.89 -12.57 7.33
N VAL A 353 25.98 -13.08 6.76
CA VAL A 353 27.06 -12.30 6.13
C VAL A 353 26.55 -11.68 4.83
N VAL A 354 25.92 -12.50 3.98
CA VAL A 354 25.32 -12.06 2.72
C VAL A 354 24.22 -11.01 2.98
N ALA A 355 23.39 -11.24 4.00
CA ALA A 355 22.37 -10.29 4.44
C ALA A 355 22.95 -8.95 4.91
N ALA A 356 24.07 -8.98 5.63
CA ALA A 356 24.77 -7.77 6.05
C ALA A 356 25.31 -6.97 4.85
N TRP A 357 25.96 -7.63 3.89
CA TRP A 357 26.52 -6.97 2.68
C TRP A 357 25.43 -6.40 1.78
N LEU A 358 24.33 -7.13 1.59
CA LEU A 358 23.20 -6.67 0.77
C LEU A 358 22.31 -5.69 1.54
N GLY A 359 22.33 -5.67 2.86
CA GLY A 359 21.53 -4.76 3.69
C GLY A 359 20.06 -5.14 3.73
N HIS A 360 19.74 -6.42 3.90
CA HIS A 360 18.39 -6.89 4.25
C HIS A 360 18.44 -7.71 5.54
N SER A 361 17.30 -7.88 6.22
CA SER A 361 17.24 -8.78 7.37
C SER A 361 17.21 -10.25 6.92
N VAL A 362 17.75 -11.14 7.77
CA VAL A 362 17.75 -12.60 7.52
C VAL A 362 16.32 -13.13 7.31
N LYS A 363 15.35 -12.61 8.07
CA LYS A 363 13.93 -12.97 7.89
C LYS A 363 13.36 -12.57 6.51
N VAL A 364 13.82 -11.45 5.95
CA VAL A 364 13.42 -11.01 4.60
C VAL A 364 14.07 -11.90 3.54
N GLN A 365 15.30 -12.35 3.77
CA GLN A 365 16.01 -13.33 2.94
C GLN A 365 15.33 -14.70 2.94
N GLU A 366 15.00 -15.25 4.11
CA GLU A 366 14.28 -16.51 4.25
C GLU A 366 12.90 -16.49 3.56
N SER A 367 12.22 -15.34 3.56
CA SER A 367 10.91 -15.18 2.92
C SER A 367 10.96 -15.06 1.39
N ASN A 368 12.12 -14.76 0.82
CA ASN A 368 12.36 -14.58 -0.62
C ASN A 368 13.49 -15.50 -1.08
N TYR A 369 13.40 -16.82 -0.78
CA TYR A 369 14.40 -17.84 -1.11
C TYR A 369 15.32 -17.45 -2.28
N ALA A 370 16.63 -17.55 -2.06
CA ALA A 370 17.63 -17.55 -3.11
C ALA A 370 17.14 -18.45 -4.25
N SER A 371 17.09 -17.91 -5.46
CA SER A 371 16.58 -18.65 -6.61
C SER A 371 17.48 -19.87 -6.84
N VAL A 372 16.89 -21.05 -7.02
CA VAL A 372 17.63 -22.28 -7.34
C VAL A 372 18.28 -22.09 -8.70
N ARG A 373 19.58 -22.30 -8.79
CA ARG A 373 20.31 -22.24 -10.04
C ARG A 373 20.28 -23.59 -10.74
N PRO A 374 20.35 -23.64 -12.08
CA PRO A 374 20.58 -24.88 -12.80
C PRO A 374 21.81 -25.64 -12.26
N GLU A 375 22.90 -24.93 -11.97
CA GLU A 375 24.14 -25.57 -11.50
C GLU A 375 24.05 -26.11 -10.06
N ASP A 376 23.04 -25.71 -9.27
CA ASP A 376 22.79 -26.31 -7.95
C ASP A 376 22.26 -27.73 -8.09
N PHE A 377 21.49 -28.02 -9.14
CA PHE A 377 21.07 -29.38 -9.47
C PHE A 377 22.27 -30.24 -9.88
N ASP A 378 23.17 -29.69 -10.71
CA ASP A 378 24.38 -30.40 -11.14
C ASP A 378 25.30 -30.69 -9.96
N ARG A 379 25.48 -29.72 -9.06
CA ARG A 379 26.28 -29.89 -7.83
C ARG A 379 25.67 -30.92 -6.89
N ALA A 380 24.35 -30.90 -6.69
CA ALA A 380 23.65 -31.90 -5.87
C ALA A 380 23.73 -33.30 -6.49
N ALA A 381 23.64 -33.41 -7.81
CA ALA A 381 23.82 -34.66 -8.53
C ALA A 381 25.27 -35.18 -8.40
N GLN A 382 26.27 -34.32 -8.53
CA GLN A 382 27.68 -34.67 -8.34
C GLN A 382 27.98 -35.12 -6.90
N MET A 383 27.46 -34.43 -5.89
CA MET A 383 27.59 -34.84 -4.48
C MET A 383 26.94 -36.20 -4.22
N THR A 384 25.79 -36.49 -4.85
CA THR A 384 25.13 -37.79 -4.75
C THR A 384 25.97 -38.89 -5.41
N SER A 385 26.54 -38.62 -6.59
CA SER A 385 27.44 -39.53 -7.29
C SER A 385 28.74 -39.80 -6.52
N GLN A 386 29.32 -38.78 -5.89
CA GLN A 386 30.50 -38.92 -5.04
C GLN A 386 30.20 -39.71 -3.75
N ALA A 387 29.07 -39.45 -3.10
CA ALA A 387 28.62 -40.21 -1.94
C ALA A 387 28.27 -41.68 -2.28
N ALA A 388 27.76 -41.93 -3.49
CA ALA A 388 27.53 -43.28 -4.00
C ALA A 388 28.86 -44.01 -4.29
N ALA A 389 29.85 -43.32 -4.88
CA ALA A 389 31.19 -43.86 -5.14
C ALA A 389 31.97 -44.18 -3.84
N GLN A 390 31.82 -43.36 -2.80
CA GLN A 390 32.40 -43.63 -1.48
C GLN A 390 31.72 -44.82 -0.78
N LYS A 391 30.43 -45.05 -1.00
CA LYS A 391 29.74 -46.25 -0.49
C LYS A 391 30.17 -47.54 -1.20
N THR A 392 30.48 -47.50 -2.50
CA THR A 392 31.06 -48.66 -3.22
C THR A 392 32.51 -48.94 -2.83
N ALA A 393 33.30 -47.92 -2.46
CA ALA A 393 34.67 -48.10 -2.00
C ALA A 393 34.79 -48.71 -0.58
N HIS A 394 33.75 -48.61 0.25
CA HIS A 394 33.70 -49.25 1.58
C HIS A 394 33.03 -50.63 1.61
N ALA A 395 32.57 -51.15 0.47
CA ALA A 395 32.16 -52.53 0.35
C ALA A 395 33.40 -53.43 0.15
N LEU A 396 34.01 -53.87 1.25
CA LEU A 396 35.06 -54.89 1.22
C LEU A 396 34.54 -56.18 0.54
N PRO A 397 35.35 -56.89 -0.28
CA PRO A 397 34.94 -58.19 -0.80
C PRO A 397 34.88 -59.20 0.34
N LEU A 398 33.77 -59.92 0.44
CA LEU A 398 33.66 -61.08 1.35
C LEU A 398 34.71 -62.13 0.98
N PRO A 399 35.48 -62.67 1.95
CA PRO A 399 36.42 -63.74 1.66
C PRO A 399 35.68 -65.03 1.28
N SER A 400 36.15 -65.66 0.21
CA SER A 400 35.67 -66.95 -0.29
C SER A 400 35.82 -68.05 0.76
N ARG A 401 34.70 -68.66 1.15
CA ARG A 401 34.65 -69.86 1.97
C ARG A 401 35.14 -71.07 1.17
N THR A 402 36.30 -71.61 1.54
CA THR A 402 36.64 -73.04 1.36
C THR A 402 36.56 -73.70 2.72
N GLY A 403 35.74 -74.75 2.83
CA GLY A 403 35.33 -75.33 4.11
C GLY A 403 36.30 -76.34 4.71
N SER A 404 36.06 -76.65 6.00
CA SER A 404 35.89 -78.01 6.55
C SER A 404 36.10 -78.00 8.07
N SER A 405 35.15 -78.59 8.81
CA SER A 405 35.33 -79.33 10.09
C SER A 405 35.84 -78.54 11.33
N LEU A 406 35.43 -78.72 12.59
CA LEU A 406 34.38 -79.42 13.34
C LEU A 406 34.57 -78.95 14.81
N PHE A 407 33.52 -79.06 15.62
CA PHE A 407 33.51 -79.03 17.11
C PHE A 407 33.80 -77.73 17.89
N GLY A 408 32.96 -77.48 18.90
CA GLY A 408 33.33 -76.76 20.12
C GLY A 408 32.28 -75.78 20.65
N ARG A 409 31.35 -76.27 21.47
CA ARG A 409 30.47 -75.46 22.32
C ARG A 409 31.29 -74.50 23.21
N THR A 410 30.81 -73.29 23.46
CA THR A 410 30.59 -72.75 24.82
C THR A 410 29.92 -71.37 24.79
N ALA A 411 29.14 -71.11 25.83
CA ALA A 411 28.22 -70.01 26.00
C ALA A 411 28.89 -68.73 26.49
N ALA A 412 28.28 -67.56 26.19
CA ALA A 412 28.44 -66.36 27.01
C ALA A 412 27.22 -65.44 26.91
N HIS A 413 26.46 -65.44 28.01
CA HIS A 413 25.57 -64.44 28.57
C HIS A 413 25.25 -63.16 27.77
N SER A 414 23.96 -63.02 27.45
CA SER A 414 23.31 -61.76 27.12
C SER A 414 23.00 -60.95 28.39
N LEU A 415 23.58 -59.75 28.50
CA LEU A 415 23.02 -58.65 29.28
C LEU A 415 22.51 -57.59 28.31
N GLY A 416 21.21 -57.35 28.35
CA GLY A 416 20.53 -56.43 27.45
C GLY A 416 20.78 -54.97 27.81
N PHE A 417 20.65 -54.11 26.81
CA PHE A 417 20.04 -52.80 26.98
C PHE A 417 19.22 -52.45 25.75
N THR A 418 17.98 -52.09 26.01
CA THR A 418 16.90 -51.81 25.07
C THR A 418 17.01 -50.39 24.52
N ALA A 419 17.03 -50.24 23.20
CA ALA A 419 16.83 -48.95 22.53
C ALA A 419 15.52 -48.98 21.73
N LYS A 420 14.53 -48.21 22.20
CA LYS A 420 13.22 -48.01 21.56
C LYS A 420 13.39 -47.41 20.16
N SER A 421 12.98 -48.14 19.12
CA SER A 421 12.83 -47.58 17.78
C SER A 421 11.53 -46.79 17.67
N ARG A 422 11.65 -45.54 17.19
CA ARG A 422 10.52 -44.67 16.86
C ARG A 422 10.01 -45.10 15.48
N LYS A 423 8.84 -45.72 15.42
CA LYS A 423 8.13 -46.07 14.18
C LYS A 423 7.84 -44.80 13.37
N THR A 424 8.41 -44.70 12.18
CA THR A 424 8.00 -43.77 11.13
C THR A 424 6.68 -44.25 10.51
N ARG A 425 5.69 -43.35 10.49
CA ARG A 425 4.33 -43.59 10.02
C ARG A 425 4.27 -43.36 8.50
N SER A 426 4.09 -44.41 7.72
CA SER A 426 3.85 -44.35 6.28
C SER A 426 2.51 -43.65 5.96
N PRO A 427 2.40 -42.87 4.87
CA PRO A 427 1.12 -42.26 4.48
C PRO A 427 0.20 -43.32 3.86
N LYS A 428 -1.07 -43.32 4.30
CA LYS A 428 -2.15 -44.15 3.75
C LYS A 428 -2.48 -43.70 2.32
N LYS A 429 -2.58 -44.65 1.39
CA LYS A 429 -3.24 -44.50 0.09
C LYS A 429 -4.73 -44.17 0.31
N GLU A 430 -5.20 -43.07 -0.26
CA GLU A 430 -6.63 -42.81 -0.45
C GLU A 430 -7.14 -43.56 -1.70
N PRO A 431 -8.37 -44.10 -1.68
CA PRO A 431 -8.96 -44.77 -2.84
C PRO A 431 -9.58 -43.77 -3.82
N ALA A 432 -9.45 -44.08 -5.11
CA ALA A 432 -9.99 -43.32 -6.23
C ALA A 432 -11.53 -43.27 -6.21
N VAL A 433 -12.09 -42.08 -6.47
CA VAL A 433 -13.52 -41.84 -6.67
C VAL A 433 -13.82 -41.91 -8.19
N PRO A 434 -14.85 -42.66 -8.65
CA PRO A 434 -15.13 -42.80 -10.06
C PRO A 434 -15.89 -41.59 -10.62
N LEU A 435 -15.46 -41.13 -11.81
CA LEU A 435 -16.12 -40.14 -12.64
C LEU A 435 -17.51 -40.64 -13.07
N ARG A 436 -18.56 -39.95 -12.63
CA ARG A 436 -19.94 -40.22 -13.04
C ARG A 436 -20.26 -39.37 -14.27
N ASN A 437 -20.35 -40.03 -15.42
CA ASN A 437 -20.92 -39.49 -16.65
C ASN A 437 -22.34 -38.96 -16.40
N ARG A 438 -22.57 -37.69 -16.73
CA ARG A 438 -23.91 -37.17 -17.03
C ARG A 438 -23.91 -36.62 -18.46
N ARG A 439 -24.47 -37.42 -19.37
CA ARG A 439 -25.14 -36.91 -20.57
C ARG A 439 -26.31 -36.03 -20.10
N VAL A 440 -26.36 -34.81 -20.59
CA VAL A 440 -27.63 -34.09 -20.78
C VAL A 440 -27.65 -33.63 -22.24
N SER A 441 -28.80 -33.90 -22.83
CA SER A 441 -29.23 -33.79 -24.21
C SER A 441 -29.05 -32.39 -24.81
N VAL A 442 -28.64 -32.38 -26.08
CA VAL A 442 -28.74 -31.24 -27.00
C VAL A 442 -30.14 -31.26 -27.62
N SER A 443 -30.86 -30.15 -27.53
CA SER A 443 -32.00 -29.85 -28.39
C SER A 443 -32.04 -28.36 -28.72
N ASP A 444 -32.29 -28.12 -30.00
CA ASP A 444 -32.88 -26.95 -30.66
C ASP A 444 -32.03 -25.78 -31.17
N ALA A 445 -32.18 -25.60 -32.50
CA ALA A 445 -32.27 -24.37 -33.30
C ALA A 445 -31.07 -23.40 -33.27
N GLY A 446 -30.45 -22.99 -34.38
CA GLY A 446 -30.93 -22.78 -35.74
C GLY A 446 -30.87 -21.27 -36.06
N PHE A 447 -29.91 -20.86 -36.91
CA PHE A 447 -29.84 -19.56 -37.66
C PHE A 447 -29.77 -18.28 -36.77
N THR A 448 -28.99 -17.21 -37.01
CA THR A 448 -28.36 -16.58 -38.18
C THR A 448 -27.11 -15.82 -37.74
N ASP A 449 -26.15 -15.74 -38.67
CA ASP A 449 -24.93 -14.94 -38.63
C ASP A 449 -25.28 -13.48 -39.00
N GLU A 450 -25.07 -12.53 -38.08
CA GLU A 450 -25.16 -11.10 -38.38
C GLU A 450 -23.88 -10.39 -37.94
N GLN A 451 -23.12 -9.99 -38.95
CA GLN A 451 -21.94 -9.14 -38.86
C GLN A 451 -22.32 -7.78 -38.24
N HIS A 452 -21.61 -7.36 -37.19
CA HIS A 452 -21.54 -5.96 -36.79
C HIS A 452 -20.10 -5.60 -36.43
N GLN A 453 -19.47 -4.85 -37.34
CA GLN A 453 -18.22 -4.12 -37.12
C GLN A 453 -18.46 -2.92 -36.18
N PRO A 454 -17.50 -2.54 -35.32
CA PRO A 454 -17.55 -1.28 -34.59
C PRO A 454 -16.96 -0.12 -35.42
N PRO A 455 -17.56 1.09 -35.42
CA PRO A 455 -17.03 2.23 -36.17
C PRO A 455 -16.01 3.00 -35.34
N TRP A 456 -14.74 2.98 -35.74
CA TRP A 456 -13.75 3.97 -35.32
C TRP A 456 -13.51 4.94 -36.47
N GLY A 457 -14.29 6.03 -36.49
CA GLY A 457 -14.05 7.17 -37.35
C GLY A 457 -12.95 8.04 -36.77
N GLY A 458 -11.82 8.13 -37.47
CA GLY A 458 -10.73 9.04 -37.15
C GLY A 458 -11.08 10.49 -37.49
N TRP A 459 -10.48 11.42 -36.75
CA TRP A 459 -10.32 12.83 -37.14
C TRP A 459 -8.91 13.31 -36.78
N PRO A 460 -8.37 14.29 -37.54
CA PRO A 460 -6.96 14.32 -37.91
C PRO A 460 -6.10 15.30 -37.09
N LEU A 461 -4.78 15.03 -37.15
CA LEU A 461 -3.71 15.93 -36.74
C LEU A 461 -3.72 17.21 -37.58
N THR A 462 -3.76 18.37 -36.92
CA THR A 462 -3.26 19.64 -37.49
C THR A 462 -2.39 20.36 -36.46
N HIS A 463 -1.24 20.84 -36.93
CA HIS A 463 -0.27 21.66 -36.21
C HIS A 463 -0.70 23.13 -36.19
N GLY A 464 -0.39 23.86 -35.11
CA GLY A 464 -0.38 25.33 -35.10
C GLY A 464 -0.33 25.93 -33.69
N PRO A 465 0.56 26.91 -33.38
CA PRO A 465 0.98 27.24 -32.03
C PRO A 465 0.14 28.34 -31.37
N ALA A 466 0.02 28.32 -30.05
CA ALA A 466 -0.42 29.48 -29.27
C ALA A 466 0.28 29.52 -27.92
N SER A 467 0.75 30.72 -27.61
CA SER A 467 1.52 31.19 -26.49
C SER A 467 0.67 31.41 -25.22
N ASP A 468 1.38 31.68 -24.11
CA ASP A 468 0.93 32.38 -22.89
C ASP A 468 0.06 31.52 -21.93
N MET A 469 0.16 31.57 -20.60
CA MET A 469 0.59 32.61 -19.67
C MET A 469 0.58 31.98 -18.27
N TRP A 470 1.70 31.89 -17.53
CA TRP A 470 1.73 31.86 -16.04
C TRP A 470 3.12 32.30 -15.58
N GLY A 471 3.33 33.62 -15.56
CA GLY A 471 4.49 34.25 -14.94
C GLY A 471 4.33 34.32 -13.43
N TRP A 472 5.37 33.92 -12.69
CA TRP A 472 5.54 34.25 -11.28
C TRP A 472 6.47 35.45 -11.19
N SER A 473 5.91 36.63 -10.95
CA SER A 473 6.66 37.82 -10.57
C SER A 473 7.05 37.73 -9.10
N SER A 474 8.34 37.60 -8.82
CA SER A 474 8.94 37.98 -7.55
C SER A 474 9.39 39.43 -7.63
N MET A 475 8.65 40.32 -6.98
CA MET A 475 9.03 41.70 -6.70
C MET A 475 10.22 41.71 -5.72
N VAL A 476 11.30 42.33 -6.15
CA VAL A 476 12.38 42.86 -5.32
C VAL A 476 12.02 44.32 -5.00
N LEU A 477 12.29 44.76 -3.77
CA LEU A 477 12.89 46.05 -3.36
C LEU A 477 12.42 46.46 -1.93
N PRO A 478 13.13 47.36 -1.25
CA PRO A 478 14.45 47.94 -1.56
C PRO A 478 15.59 47.34 -0.73
#